data_AF-A0AAW7HWM6-F1
#
_entry.id   AF-A0AAW7HWM6-F1
#
_cell.length_a   1.000
_cell.length_b   1.000
_cell.length_c   1.000
_cell.angle_alpha   90.00
_cell.angle_beta   90.00
_cell.angle_gamma   90.00
#
_symmetry.space_group_name_H-M   'P 1'
#
loop_
_entity.id
_entity.type
_entity.pdbx_description
1 polymer ?
#
loop_
_entity_poly.entity_id
_entity_poly.type
_entity_poly.pdbx_seq_one_letter_code
_entity_poly.pdbx_strand_id
1 'polypeptide(L)'
;MMHITLIYAGLLGLLFLLLSFWVVKRRAQFKVMIGEGEAPEMRAAIRAHGNFAEYVPLTLLLMALCELAGVGALWLHLGGALLLVGRILHAIGIQIPKAPNKPRLFGTLFFWLSLGLFSVLALVQGLSFG
;
A
#
# COMPACT_ATOMS: atom_id res chain seq x y z
N MET A 1 -10.62 -9.24 -19.08
CA MET A 1 -10.21 -9.99 -17.88
C MET A 1 -9.18 -9.14 -17.13
N MET A 2 -9.24 -9.06 -15.79
CA MET A 2 -8.40 -8.15 -14.97
C MET A 2 -7.06 -8.78 -14.54
N HIS A 3 -6.30 -9.32 -15.49
CA HIS A 3 -5.11 -10.10 -15.17
C HIS A 3 -4.04 -9.29 -14.43
N ILE A 4 -3.85 -8.01 -14.79
CA ILE A 4 -2.77 -7.20 -14.22
C ILE A 4 -3.12 -6.82 -12.79
N THR A 5 -4.33 -6.31 -12.55
CA THR A 5 -4.80 -5.99 -11.19
C THR A 5 -4.76 -7.21 -10.29
N LEU A 6 -5.14 -8.40 -10.78
CA LEU A 6 -5.09 -9.64 -9.98
C LEU A 6 -3.68 -9.98 -9.50
N ILE A 7 -2.65 -9.77 -10.33
CA ILE A 7 -1.25 -9.99 -9.94
C ILE A 7 -0.87 -9.05 -8.79
N TYR A 8 -1.11 -7.74 -8.93
CA TYR A 8 -0.76 -6.79 -7.88
C TYR A 8 -1.61 -6.95 -6.63
N ALA A 9 -2.90 -7.22 -6.76
CA ALA A 9 -3.80 -7.50 -5.64
C ALA A 9 -3.34 -8.74 -4.87
N GLY A 10 -2.93 -9.81 -5.55
CA GLY A 10 -2.38 -11.01 -4.91
C GLY A 10 -1.08 -10.73 -4.16
N LEU A 11 -0.12 -10.04 -4.79
CA LEU A 11 1.16 -9.68 -4.17
C LEU A 11 0.96 -8.76 -2.95
N LEU A 12 0.08 -7.76 -3.06
CA LEU A 12 -0.24 -6.84 -1.98
C LEU A 12 -1.04 -7.54 -0.87
N GLY A 13 -1.90 -8.50 -1.20
CA GLY A 13 -2.59 -9.34 -0.22
C GLY A 13 -1.61 -10.18 0.61
N LEU A 14 -0.62 -10.79 -0.03
CA LEU A 14 0.46 -11.51 0.68
C LEU A 14 1.28 -10.56 1.56
N LEU A 15 1.62 -9.36 1.06
CA LEU A 15 2.32 -8.36 1.86
C LEU A 15 1.49 -7.90 3.06
N PHE A 16 0.17 -7.71 2.89
CA PHE A 16 -0.72 -7.37 3.99
C PHE A 16 -0.71 -8.45 5.06
N LEU A 17 -0.82 -9.71 4.67
CA LEU A 17 -0.77 -10.85 5.57
C LEU A 17 0.56 -10.91 6.35
N LEU A 18 1.69 -10.65 5.69
CA LEU A 18 3.01 -10.56 6.34
C LEU A 18 3.04 -9.44 7.39
N LEU A 19 2.47 -8.27 7.09
CA LEU A 19 2.36 -7.17 8.05
C LEU A 19 1.43 -7.53 9.22
N SER A 20 0.34 -8.25 8.97
CA SER A 20 -0.57 -8.72 10.02
C SER A 20 0.14 -9.68 10.98
N PHE A 21 0.87 -10.67 10.46
CA PHE A 21 1.70 -11.56 11.28
C PHE A 21 2.74 -10.79 12.08
N TRP A 22 3.33 -9.76 11.47
CA TRP A 22 4.32 -8.94 12.14
C TRP A 22 3.72 -8.15 13.32
N VAL A 23 2.51 -7.61 13.20
CA VAL A 23 1.76 -6.99 14.32
C VAL A 23 1.49 -8.02 15.42
N VAL A 24 0.99 -9.21 15.08
CA VAL A 24 0.70 -10.28 16.05
C VAL A 24 1.96 -10.69 16.82
N LYS A 25 3.08 -10.89 16.12
CA LYS A 25 4.37 -11.19 16.75
C LYS A 25 4.80 -10.13 17.76
N ARG A 26 4.63 -8.85 17.42
CA ARG A 26 4.98 -7.73 18.32
C ARG A 26 4.03 -7.62 19.52
N ARG A 27 2.73 -7.91 19.36
CA ARG A 27 1.79 -8.01 20.50
C ARG A 27 2.25 -9.04 21.51
N ALA A 28 2.60 -10.23 21.03
CA ALA A 28 3.09 -11.30 21.90
C ALA A 28 4.41 -10.92 22.58
N GLN A 29 5.35 -10.34 21.84
CA GLN A 29 6.65 -9.92 22.38
C GLN A 29 6.53 -8.87 23.49
N PHE A 30 5.70 -7.84 23.29
CA PHE A 30 5.54 -6.73 24.23
C PHE A 30 4.37 -6.92 25.21
N LYS A 31 3.69 -8.06 25.17
CA LYS A 31 2.52 -8.39 26.02
C LYS A 31 1.40 -7.33 25.94
N VAL A 32 1.17 -6.78 24.75
CA VAL A 32 0.16 -5.74 24.51
C VAL A 32 -1.10 -6.34 23.87
N MET A 33 -2.20 -6.38 24.63
CA MET A 33 -3.48 -6.89 24.12
C MET A 33 -4.18 -5.90 23.17
N ILE A 34 -4.31 -4.64 23.57
CA ILE A 34 -4.99 -3.58 22.79
C ILE A 34 -4.09 -2.34 22.74
N GLY A 35 -4.16 -1.60 21.63
CA GLY A 35 -3.32 -0.43 21.41
C GLY A 35 -1.85 -0.80 21.21
N GLU A 36 -0.98 0.12 21.60
CA GLU A 36 0.47 0.08 21.36
C GLU A 36 1.33 -0.11 22.63
N GLY A 37 0.74 0.05 23.82
CA GLY A 37 1.47 0.00 25.10
C GLY A 37 2.57 1.06 25.16
N GLU A 38 3.71 0.71 25.74
CA GLU A 38 4.88 1.60 25.88
C GLU A 38 5.98 1.33 24.83
N ALA A 39 5.75 0.40 23.90
CA ALA A 39 6.77 -0.05 22.93
C ALA A 39 6.68 0.72 21.59
N PRO A 40 7.69 1.54 21.23
CA PRO A 40 7.70 2.27 19.95
C PRO A 40 7.64 1.35 18.73
N GLU A 41 8.21 0.16 18.81
CA GLU A 41 8.18 -0.86 17.76
C GLU A 41 6.76 -1.39 17.52
N MET A 42 5.95 -1.48 18.58
CA MET A 42 4.55 -1.89 18.48
C MET A 42 3.74 -0.82 17.73
N ARG A 43 3.96 0.46 18.05
CA ARG A 43 3.38 1.59 17.32
C ARG A 43 3.80 1.56 15.85
N ALA A 44 5.07 1.34 15.54
CA ALA A 44 5.58 1.24 14.17
C ALA A 44 4.89 0.12 13.38
N ALA A 45 4.75 -1.07 13.98
CA ALA A 45 4.07 -2.20 13.35
C ALA A 45 2.59 -1.92 13.08
N ILE A 46 1.86 -1.36 14.05
CA ILE A 46 0.46 -0.96 13.89
C ILE A 46 0.33 0.07 12.76
N ARG A 47 1.19 1.09 12.71
CA ARG A 47 1.12 2.12 11.69
C ARG A 47 1.52 1.62 10.30
N ALA A 48 2.43 0.65 10.20
CA ALA A 48 2.77 0.00 8.93
C ALA A 48 1.56 -0.72 8.34
N HIS A 49 0.88 -1.51 9.18
CA HIS A 49 -0.32 -2.28 8.83
C HIS A 49 -1.54 -1.37 8.57
N GLY A 50 -1.80 -0.40 9.45
CA GLY A 50 -2.91 0.54 9.33
C GLY A 50 -2.83 1.38 8.05
N ASN A 51 -1.68 2.01 7.78
CA ASN A 51 -1.50 2.73 6.50
C ASN A 51 -1.65 1.82 5.29
N PHE A 52 -1.34 0.53 5.40
CA PHE A 52 -1.56 -0.39 4.29
C PHE A 52 -3.07 -0.56 4.06
N ALA A 53 -3.82 -0.86 5.12
CA ALA A 53 -5.26 -1.07 5.07
C ALA A 53 -6.04 0.18 4.62
N GLU A 54 -5.53 1.38 4.90
CA GLU A 54 -6.17 2.64 4.53
C GLU A 54 -6.01 2.96 3.02
N TYR A 55 -4.82 2.78 2.46
CA TYR A 55 -4.51 3.28 1.12
C TYR A 55 -4.57 2.21 0.02
N VAL A 56 -4.16 0.97 0.33
CA VAL A 56 -4.00 -0.06 -0.70
C VAL A 56 -5.34 -0.53 -1.28
N PRO A 57 -6.41 -0.77 -0.48
CA PRO A 57 -7.69 -1.20 -1.04
C PRO A 57 -8.31 -0.19 -1.99
N LEU A 58 -8.28 1.10 -1.65
CA LEU A 58 -8.77 2.16 -2.53
C LEU A 58 -7.95 2.24 -3.83
N THR A 59 -6.63 2.15 -3.72
CA THR A 59 -5.76 2.21 -4.91
C THR A 59 -5.98 1.00 -5.82
N LEU A 60 -6.14 -0.21 -5.27
CA LEU A 60 -6.46 -1.41 -6.03
C LEU A 60 -7.85 -1.35 -6.67
N LEU A 61 -8.84 -0.76 -5.98
CA LEU A 61 -10.16 -0.53 -6.55
C LEU A 61 -10.08 0.39 -7.77
N LEU A 62 -9.36 1.51 -7.67
CA LEU A 62 -9.17 2.42 -8.80
C LEU A 62 -8.39 1.76 -9.95
N MET A 63 -7.37 0.96 -9.62
CA MET A 63 -6.62 0.17 -10.61
C MET A 63 -7.53 -0.83 -11.36
N ALA A 64 -8.39 -1.55 -10.62
CA ALA A 64 -9.36 -2.49 -11.20
C ALA A 64 -10.33 -1.77 -12.15
N LEU A 65 -10.88 -0.63 -11.71
CA LEU A 65 -11.78 0.19 -12.53
C LEU A 65 -11.08 0.71 -13.78
N CYS A 66 -9.83 1.14 -13.67
CA CYS A 66 -9.02 1.56 -14.81
C CYS A 66 -8.80 0.42 -15.82
N GLU A 67 -8.46 -0.79 -15.35
CA GLU A 67 -8.27 -1.96 -16.22
C GLU A 67 -9.59 -2.36 -16.91
N LEU A 68 -10.71 -2.30 -16.20
CA LEU A 68 -12.04 -2.53 -16.76
C LEU A 68 -12.43 -1.45 -17.80
N ALA A 69 -11.99 -0.21 -17.60
CA ALA A 69 -12.18 0.90 -18.53
C ALA A 69 -11.17 0.90 -19.70
N GLY A 70 -10.37 -0.16 -19.85
CA GLY A 70 -9.46 -0.33 -20.98
C GLY A 70 -8.17 0.49 -20.90
N VAL A 71 -7.78 0.98 -19.72
CA VAL A 71 -6.48 1.65 -19.53
C VAL A 71 -5.34 0.71 -19.95
N GLY A 72 -4.39 1.24 -20.72
CA GLY A 72 -3.30 0.45 -21.28
C GLY A 72 -2.40 -0.21 -20.23
N ALA A 73 -1.90 -1.42 -20.54
CA ALA A 73 -1.11 -2.26 -19.65
C ALA A 73 0.12 -1.55 -19.04
N LEU A 74 0.75 -0.65 -19.79
CA LEU A 74 1.90 0.14 -19.30
C LEU A 74 1.55 0.93 -18.03
N TRP A 75 0.41 1.64 -18.03
CA TRP A 75 -0.02 2.47 -16.90
C TRP A 75 -0.43 1.62 -15.70
N LEU A 76 -1.06 0.47 -15.95
CA LEU A 76 -1.43 -0.49 -14.91
C LEU A 76 -0.18 -1.07 -14.22
N HIS A 77 0.82 -1.51 -15.00
CA HIS A 77 2.07 -2.03 -14.43
C HIS A 77 2.88 -0.94 -13.71
N LEU A 78 2.96 0.27 -14.27
CA LEU A 78 3.64 1.39 -13.62
C LEU A 78 3.00 1.72 -12.27
N GLY A 79 1.68 1.91 -12.24
CA GLY A 79 0.95 2.23 -11.01
C GLY A 79 0.98 1.10 -10.00
N GLY A 80 0.81 -0.15 -10.43
CA GLY A 80 0.89 -1.33 -9.57
C GLY A 80 2.29 -1.54 -8.97
N ALA A 81 3.35 -1.36 -9.77
CA ALA A 81 4.73 -1.46 -9.30
C ALA A 81 5.08 -0.35 -8.30
N LEU A 82 4.67 0.89 -8.58
CA LEU A 82 4.82 2.01 -7.64
C LEU A 82 4.12 1.72 -6.31
N LEU A 83 2.91 1.18 -6.35
CA LEU A 83 2.18 0.80 -5.14
C LEU A 83 2.94 -0.27 -4.35
N LEU A 84 3.31 -1.38 -4.99
CA LEU A 84 3.99 -2.50 -4.33
C LEU A 84 5.34 -2.09 -3.72
N VAL A 85 6.21 -1.45 -4.52
CA VAL A 85 7.53 -1.00 -4.06
C VAL A 85 7.37 0.06 -2.97
N GLY A 86 6.43 1.00 -3.14
CA GLY A 86 6.13 2.02 -2.14
C GLY A 86 5.73 1.42 -0.80
N ARG A 87 4.88 0.39 -0.81
CA ARG A 87 4.44 -0.31 0.41
C ARG A 87 5.56 -1.07 1.10
N ILE A 88 6.45 -1.71 0.34
CA ILE A 88 7.63 -2.40 0.89
C ILE A 88 8.58 -1.38 1.53
N LEU A 89 8.94 -0.31 0.81
CA LEU A 89 9.85 0.72 1.32
C LEU A 89 9.29 1.44 2.55
N HIS A 90 7.99 1.75 2.54
CA HIS A 90 7.32 2.37 3.68
C HIS A 90 7.32 1.44 4.90
N ALA A 91 7.01 0.15 4.70
CA ALA A 91 7.01 -0.84 5.77
C ALA A 91 8.40 -1.07 6.39
N ILE A 92 9.47 -0.95 5.59
CA ILE A 92 10.86 -0.98 6.08
C ILE A 92 11.18 0.32 6.82
N GLY A 93 10.92 1.47 6.19
CA GLY A 93 11.28 2.79 6.72
C GLY A 93 10.61 3.14 8.04
N ILE A 94 9.38 2.66 8.26
CA ILE A 94 8.66 2.92 9.52
C ILE A 94 9.23 2.12 10.71
N GLN A 95 9.98 1.04 10.47
CA GLN A 95 10.64 0.30 11.55
C GLN A 95 11.97 0.92 11.97
N ILE A 96 12.57 1.76 11.13
CA ILE A 96 13.89 2.35 11.40
C ILE A 96 13.74 3.44 12.46
N PRO A 97 14.40 3.32 13.63
CA PRO A 97 14.44 4.39 14.62
C PRO A 97 15.09 5.64 14.02
N LYS A 98 14.51 6.82 14.31
CA LYS A 98 14.84 8.15 13.73
C LYS A 98 14.18 8.43 12.36
N ALA A 99 12.96 8.95 12.42
CA ALA A 99 12.26 9.52 11.27
C ALA A 99 12.48 11.04 11.17
N PRO A 100 12.43 11.64 9.96
CA PRO A 100 12.21 11.00 8.66
C PRO A 100 13.49 10.33 8.12
N ASN A 101 13.31 9.17 7.47
CA ASN A 101 14.37 8.45 6.77
C ASN A 101 13.99 8.25 5.29
N LYS A 102 15.01 8.07 4.44
CA LYS A 102 14.82 7.94 2.98
C LYS A 102 13.83 6.84 2.59
N PRO A 103 13.87 5.61 3.16
CA PRO A 103 12.92 4.56 2.79
C PRO A 103 11.46 4.93 3.09
N ARG A 104 11.19 5.55 4.25
CA ARG A 104 9.85 6.01 4.60
C ARG A 104 9.37 7.10 3.64
N LEU A 105 10.24 8.06 3.31
CA LEU A 105 9.92 9.16 2.39
C LEU A 105 9.56 8.65 0.99
N PHE A 106 10.45 7.86 0.37
CA PHE A 106 10.21 7.32 -0.96
C PHE A 106 9.05 6.32 -0.97
N GLY A 107 8.91 5.54 0.10
CA GLY A 107 7.76 4.65 0.28
C GLY A 107 6.44 5.40 0.24
N THR A 108 6.33 6.50 0.99
CA THR A 108 5.15 7.38 0.97
C THR A 108 4.91 7.99 -0.41
N LEU A 109 5.95 8.56 -1.01
CA LEU A 109 5.84 9.21 -2.31
C LEU A 109 5.34 8.24 -3.39
N PHE A 110 5.87 7.02 -3.44
CA PHE A 110 5.51 6.06 -4.49
C PHE A 110 4.06 5.60 -4.39
N PHE A 111 3.54 5.31 -3.19
CA PHE A 111 2.13 4.90 -3.09
C PHE A 111 1.18 6.09 -3.34
N TRP A 112 1.56 7.32 -3.00
CA TRP A 112 0.79 8.52 -3.35
C TRP A 112 0.79 8.78 -4.85
N LEU A 113 1.93 8.59 -5.54
CA LEU A 113 2.00 8.69 -6.99
C LEU A 113 1.11 7.64 -7.66
N SER A 114 1.09 6.41 -7.14
CA SER A 114 0.19 5.35 -7.64
C SER A 114 -1.28 5.71 -7.46
N LEU A 115 -1.67 6.15 -6.25
CA LEU A 115 -3.05 6.59 -5.97
C LEU A 115 -3.45 7.77 -6.84
N GLY A 116 -2.58 8.77 -6.97
CA GLY A 116 -2.81 9.94 -7.82
C GLY A 116 -2.95 9.55 -9.29
N LEU A 117 -2.06 8.69 -9.80
CA LEU A 117 -2.11 8.18 -11.18
C LEU A 117 -3.46 7.51 -11.48
N PHE A 118 -3.88 6.54 -10.67
CA PHE A 118 -5.15 5.84 -10.91
C PHE A 118 -6.37 6.74 -10.70
N SER A 119 -6.30 7.70 -9.78
CA SER A 119 -7.38 8.69 -9.62
C SER A 119 -7.53 9.56 -10.87
N VAL A 120 -6.41 10.06 -11.42
CA VAL A 120 -6.42 10.88 -12.64
C VAL A 120 -6.88 10.06 -13.85
N LEU A 121 -6.36 8.84 -14.02
CA LEU A 121 -6.77 7.96 -15.12
C LEU A 121 -8.26 7.63 -15.06
N ALA A 122 -8.79 7.35 -13.87
CA ALA A 122 -10.23 7.11 -13.67
C ALA A 122 -11.06 8.35 -14.05
N LEU A 123 -10.63 9.55 -13.67
CA LEU A 123 -11.30 10.80 -14.05
C LEU A 123 -11.25 11.03 -15.56
N VAL A 124 -10.09 10.86 -16.20
CA VAL A 124 -9.94 11.04 -17.65
C VAL A 124 -10.83 10.06 -18.41
N GLN A 125 -10.86 8.78 -18.01
CA GLN A 125 -11.76 7.81 -18.63
C GLN A 125 -13.22 8.17 -18.38
N GLY A 126 -13.59 8.52 -17.15
CA GLY A 126 -14.97 8.91 -16.84
C GLY A 126 -15.47 10.11 -17.66
N LEU A 127 -14.61 11.10 -17.91
CA LEU A 127 -14.96 12.31 -18.67
C LEU A 127 -14.89 12.12 -20.19
N SER A 128 -14.07 11.18 -20.68
CA SER A 128 -13.93 10.93 -22.12
C SER A 128 -15.08 10.10 -22.71
N PHE A 129 -15.85 9.41 -21.86
CA PHE A 129 -16.99 8.56 -22.25
C PHE A 129 -18.34 9.10 -21.70
N GLY A 130 -18.39 10.38 -21.33
CA GLY A 130 -19.60 11.11 -20.92
C GLY A 130 -20.17 11.99 -22.02
#